data_AF-A0A2V7J449-F1
#
_entry.id   AF-A0A2V7J449-F1
#
_cell.length_a   1.000
_cell.length_b   1.000
_cell.length_c   1.000
_cell.angle_alpha   90.00
_cell.angle_beta   90.00
_cell.angle_gamma   90.00
#
_symmetry.space_group_name_H-M   'P 1'
#
loop_
_entity.id
_entity.type
_entity.pdbx_description
1 polymer ?
#
loop_
_entity_poly.entity_id
_entity_poly.type
_entity_poly.pdbx_seq_one_letter_code
_entity_poly.pdbx_strand_id
1 'polypeptide(L)'
;MHIRPCTAADAAVTLAVNQYVSLDPASNAGCSVFPATTLAAAYLVMPQLATGVPGQTATFRLVGDTILPAPPPSAPISEPAAELSPAERFHRFLRLGDERRSWGFAPEIGPARSPAVS
;
A
#
# COMPACT_ATOMS: atom_id res chain seq x y z
N MET A 1 -15.71 -0.68 -4.18
CA MET A 1 -15.15 -1.97 -3.72
C MET A 1 -13.89 -2.24 -4.52
N HIS A 2 -12.74 -2.38 -3.88
CA HIS A 2 -11.46 -2.65 -4.55
C HIS A 2 -11.15 -4.14 -4.38
N ILE A 3 -11.10 -4.88 -5.50
CA ILE A 3 -10.71 -6.29 -5.51
C ILE A 3 -9.20 -6.31 -5.67
N ARG A 4 -8.48 -6.95 -4.75
CA ARG A 4 -7.03 -7.11 -4.88
C ARG A 4 -6.71 -8.08 -6.03
N PRO A 5 -5.65 -7.85 -6.81
CA PRO A 5 -5.17 -8.84 -7.77
C PRO A 5 -4.75 -10.13 -7.07
N CYS A 6 -4.99 -11.27 -7.73
CA CYS A 6 -4.41 -12.55 -7.34
C CYS A 6 -2.93 -12.60 -7.71
N THR A 7 -2.13 -13.24 -6.86
CA THR A 7 -0.68 -13.42 -7.07
C THR A 7 -0.31 -14.90 -6.98
N ALA A 8 0.90 -15.23 -7.42
CA ALA A 8 1.43 -16.59 -7.29
C ALA A 8 1.62 -17.05 -5.82
N ALA A 9 1.46 -16.16 -4.83
CA ALA A 9 1.51 -16.50 -3.41
C ALA A 9 0.16 -16.96 -2.85
N ASP A 10 -0.95 -16.72 -3.56
CA ASP A 10 -2.28 -17.15 -3.14
C ASP A 10 -2.45 -18.68 -3.35
N ALA A 11 -3.30 -19.31 -2.53
CA ALA A 11 -3.52 -20.75 -2.57
C ALA A 11 -4.15 -21.19 -3.90
N ALA A 12 -3.56 -22.21 -4.53
CA ALA A 12 -4.06 -22.79 -5.77
C ALA A 12 -5.21 -23.77 -5.53
N VAL A 13 -6.24 -23.66 -6.35
CA VAL A 13 -7.36 -24.60 -6.43
C VAL A 13 -6.98 -25.70 -7.42
N THR A 14 -6.54 -26.84 -6.89
CA THR A 14 -6.17 -28.00 -7.71
C THR A 14 -7.30 -29.02 -7.67
N LEU A 15 -7.84 -29.35 -8.84
CA LEU A 15 -8.95 -30.29 -8.99
C LEU A 15 -8.55 -31.37 -9.99
N ALA A 16 -8.88 -32.63 -9.68
CA ALA A 16 -8.88 -33.68 -10.70
C ALA A 16 -10.09 -33.54 -11.63
N VAL A 17 -10.08 -34.24 -12.76
CA VAL A 17 -11.22 -34.26 -13.69
C VAL A 17 -12.49 -34.72 -12.95
N ASN A 18 -13.60 -34.01 -13.15
CA ASN A 18 -14.89 -34.22 -12.46
C ASN A 18 -14.88 -33.97 -10.95
N GLN A 19 -13.86 -33.29 -10.40
CA GLN A 19 -13.91 -32.79 -9.02
C GLN A 19 -14.50 -31.39 -8.94
N TYR A 20 -15.16 -31.13 -7.81
CA TYR A 20 -15.81 -29.86 -7.51
C TYR A 20 -15.45 -29.43 -6.09
N VAL A 21 -15.34 -28.12 -5.89
CA VAL A 21 -15.13 -27.51 -4.57
C VAL A 21 -15.94 -26.23 -4.47
N SER A 22 -16.42 -25.92 -3.27
CA SER A 22 -17.03 -24.63 -2.98
C SER A 22 -15.93 -23.66 -2.51
N LEU A 23 -15.93 -22.45 -3.07
CA LEU A 23 -14.97 -21.41 -2.74
C LEU A 23 -15.68 -20.34 -1.90
N ASP A 24 -15.21 -20.13 -0.67
CA ASP A 24 -15.70 -19.04 0.17
C ASP A 24 -14.86 -17.77 -0.07
N PRO A 25 -15.39 -16.73 -0.74
CA PRO A 25 -14.65 -15.51 -1.02
C PRO A 25 -14.30 -14.71 0.24
N ALA A 26 -14.98 -14.93 1.36
CA ALA A 26 -14.64 -14.28 2.62
C ALA A 26 -13.33 -14.83 3.20
N SER A 27 -13.05 -16.11 2.96
CA SER A 27 -11.86 -16.80 3.50
C SER A 27 -10.55 -16.43 2.78
N ASN A 28 -10.62 -16.00 1.52
CA ASN A 28 -9.46 -15.77 0.65
C ASN A 28 -9.43 -14.36 0.03
N ALA A 29 -10.16 -13.41 0.64
CA ALA A 29 -10.30 -12.04 0.14
C ALA A 29 -10.76 -11.95 -1.33
N GLY A 30 -11.56 -12.92 -1.78
CA GLY A 30 -12.12 -13.00 -3.12
C GLY A 30 -11.13 -13.46 -4.20
N CYS A 31 -9.98 -14.03 -3.82
CA CYS A 31 -8.98 -14.51 -4.76
C CYS A 31 -8.98 -16.04 -4.86
N SER A 32 -8.94 -16.57 -6.08
CA SER A 32 -8.82 -18.01 -6.34
C SER A 32 -7.94 -18.24 -7.56
N VAL A 33 -6.90 -19.05 -7.37
CA VAL A 33 -5.87 -19.30 -8.38
C VAL A 33 -6.06 -20.68 -9.00
N PHE A 34 -6.20 -20.75 -10.32
CA PHE A 34 -6.28 -22.02 -11.05
C PHE A 34 -4.96 -22.26 -11.77
N PRO A 35 -4.18 -23.30 -11.42
CA PRO A 35 -2.87 -23.53 -11.99
C PRO A 35 -2.98 -23.96 -13.45
N ALA A 36 -1.99 -23.59 -14.26
CA ALA A 36 -1.84 -24.09 -15.62
C ALA A 36 -1.65 -25.61 -15.58
N THR A 37 -2.38 -26.34 -16.43
CA THR A 37 -2.30 -27.80 -16.54
C THR A 37 -1.75 -28.21 -17.90
N THR A 38 -1.03 -29.34 -17.96
CA THR A 38 -0.59 -29.94 -19.23
C THR A 38 -1.74 -30.60 -19.99
N LEU A 39 -2.86 -30.83 -19.33
CA LEU A 39 -4.11 -31.28 -19.91
C LEU A 39 -4.90 -30.09 -20.47
N ALA A 40 -5.61 -30.30 -21.59
CA ALA A 40 -6.62 -29.37 -22.05
C ALA A 40 -7.86 -29.45 -21.13
N ALA A 41 -7.76 -28.85 -19.96
CA ALA A 41 -8.82 -28.79 -18.96
C ALA A 41 -9.44 -27.40 -18.91
N ALA A 42 -10.76 -27.34 -18.76
CA ALA A 42 -11.51 -26.10 -18.54
C ALA A 42 -12.15 -26.13 -17.16
N TYR A 43 -12.02 -25.04 -16.42
CA TYR A 43 -12.70 -24.85 -15.14
C TYR A 43 -14.03 -24.13 -15.37
N LEU A 44 -15.10 -24.63 -14.76
CA LEU A 44 -16.40 -23.95 -14.70
C LEU A 44 -16.53 -23.28 -13.33
N VAL A 45 -16.69 -21.97 -13.32
CA VAL A 45 -16.86 -21.17 -12.09
C VAL A 45 -18.27 -20.59 -12.09
N MET A 46 -19.04 -20.92 -11.04
CA MET A 46 -20.42 -20.48 -10.89
C MET A 46 -20.60 -19.75 -9.56
N PRO A 47 -20.95 -18.45 -9.58
CA PRO A 47 -21.31 -17.72 -8.37
C PRO A 47 -22.63 -18.27 -7.83
N GLN A 48 -22.62 -18.68 -6.56
CA GLN A 48 -23.80 -19.20 -5.89
C GLN A 48 -24.12 -18.35 -4.66
N LEU A 49 -25.37 -17.92 -4.55
CA LEU A 49 -25.87 -17.31 -3.34
C LEU A 49 -26.27 -18.42 -2.37
N ALA A 50 -25.53 -18.56 -1.27
CA ALA A 50 -25.80 -19.59 -0.25
C ALA A 50 -26.78 -19.10 0.83
N THR A 51 -27.76 -18.28 0.47
CA THR A 51 -28.79 -17.85 1.43
C THR A 51 -29.87 -18.93 1.53
N GLY A 52 -30.29 -19.26 2.75
CA GLY A 52 -31.45 -20.15 2.96
C GLY A 52 -32.80 -19.50 2.68
N VAL A 53 -32.82 -18.29 2.10
CA VAL A 53 -34.02 -17.48 1.91
C VAL A 53 -34.41 -17.49 0.43
N PRO A 54 -35.55 -18.11 0.07
CA PRO A 54 -36.02 -18.13 -1.31
C PRO A 54 -36.24 -16.73 -1.88
N GLY A 55 -35.95 -16.57 -3.18
CA GLY A 55 -36.20 -15.33 -3.91
C GLY A 55 -35.17 -14.21 -3.68
N GLN A 56 -34.16 -14.43 -2.83
CA GLN A 56 -33.06 -13.49 -2.73
C GLN A 56 -32.15 -13.54 -3.95
N THR A 57 -31.68 -12.37 -4.35
CA THR A 57 -30.70 -12.21 -5.42
C THR A 57 -29.55 -11.35 -4.91
N ALA A 58 -28.36 -11.61 -5.45
CA ALA A 58 -27.18 -10.81 -5.17
C ALA A 58 -26.47 -10.52 -6.48
N THR A 59 -25.91 -9.33 -6.59
CA THR A 59 -25.03 -8.99 -7.70
C THR A 59 -23.66 -9.59 -7.46
N PHE A 60 -23.04 -10.09 -8.54
CA PHE A 60 -21.68 -10.62 -8.49
C PHE A 60 -20.87 -10.07 -9.66
N ARG A 61 -19.54 -10.08 -9.49
CA ARG A 61 -18.60 -9.78 -10.57
C ARG A 61 -17.51 -10.84 -10.56
N LEU A 62 -17.34 -11.51 -11.69
CA LEU A 62 -16.19 -12.38 -11.95
C LEU A 62 -15.19 -11.60 -12.80
N VAL A 63 -13.93 -11.60 -12.39
CA VAL A 63 -12.82 -11.00 -13.12
C VAL A 63 -11.72 -12.04 -13.23
N GLY A 64 -11.29 -12.34 -14.44
CA GLY A 64 -10.10 -13.16 -14.69
C GLY A 64 -8.93 -12.27 -15.07
N ASP A 65 -7.74 -12.63 -14.59
CA ASP A 65 -6.48 -12.00 -14.98
C ASP A 65 -5.37 -13.05 -15.00
N THR A 66 -4.24 -12.73 -15.64
CA THR A 66 -3.04 -13.55 -15.58
C THR A 66 -2.40 -13.40 -14.21
N ILE A 67 -1.99 -14.51 -13.60
CA ILE A 67 -1.38 -14.49 -12.26
C ILE A 67 -0.09 -13.68 -12.33
N LEU A 68 -0.03 -12.59 -11.54
CA LEU A 68 1.18 -11.80 -11.42
C LEU A 68 2.22 -12.57 -10.57
N PRO A 69 3.52 -12.43 -10.89
CA PRO A 69 4.57 -12.92 -10.01
C PRO A 69 4.35 -12.43 -8.58
N ALA A 70 4.68 -13.26 -7.60
CA ALA A 70 4.65 -12.81 -6.21
C ALA A 70 5.57 -11.58 -6.06
N PRO A 71 5.14 -10.51 -5.37
CA PRO A 71 6.01 -9.37 -5.11
C PRO A 71 7.26 -9.87 -4.38
N PRO A 72 8.45 -9.33 -4.70
CA PRO A 72 9.67 -9.71 -3.98
C PRO A 72 9.46 -9.43 -2.48
N PRO A 73 10.04 -10.25 -1.58
CA PRO A 73 9.99 -9.96 -0.16
C PRO A 73 10.47 -8.53 0.07
N SER A 74 9.68 -7.73 0.79
CA SER A 74 10.10 -6.38 1.14
C SER A 74 11.40 -6.47 1.91
N ALA A 75 12.47 -5.89 1.36
CA ALA A 75 13.72 -5.78 2.07
C ALA A 75 13.47 -5.05 3.40
N PRO A 76 14.12 -5.44 4.51
CA PRO A 76 14.03 -4.67 5.72
C PRO A 76 14.44 -3.24 5.40
N ILE A 77 13.59 -2.29 5.79
CA ILE A 77 13.87 -0.86 5.69
C ILE A 77 15.00 -0.58 6.69
N SER A 78 16.24 -0.71 6.27
CA SER A 78 17.32 0.06 6.87
C SER A 78 17.24 1.42 6.21
N GLU A 79 16.61 2.40 6.85
CA GLU A 79 16.77 3.80 6.43
C GLU A 79 18.24 4.15 6.63
N PRO A 80 19.06 4.35 5.58
CA PRO A 80 20.29 5.09 5.80
C PRO A 80 19.82 6.49 6.21
N ALA A 81 20.29 7.00 7.35
CA ALA A 81 20.11 8.40 7.68
C ALA A 81 20.70 9.22 6.53
N ALA A 82 19.85 9.68 5.61
CA ALA A 82 20.30 10.44 4.47
C ALA A 82 20.97 11.71 5.02
N GLU A 83 22.27 11.84 4.78
CA GLU A 83 22.97 13.07 5.13
C GLU A 83 22.32 14.21 4.36
N LEU A 84 21.72 15.14 5.11
CA LEU A 84 21.05 16.29 4.53
C LEU A 84 22.05 17.08 3.68
N SER A 85 21.61 17.45 2.48
CA SER A 85 22.35 18.36 1.64
C SER A 85 22.60 19.69 2.37
N PRO A 86 23.61 20.48 1.97
CA PRO A 86 23.87 21.79 2.58
C PRO A 86 22.63 22.70 2.57
N ALA A 87 21.82 22.66 1.51
CA ALA A 87 20.60 23.45 1.39
C ALA A 87 19.53 23.01 2.42
N GLU A 88 19.34 21.71 2.61
CA GLU A 88 18.36 21.19 3.58
C GLU A 88 18.80 21.45 5.03
N ARG A 89 20.11 21.40 5.32
CA ARG A 89 20.65 21.80 6.63
C ARG A 89 20.39 23.27 6.91
N PHE A 90 20.61 24.13 5.92
CA PHE A 90 20.31 25.56 6.05
C PHE A 90 18.82 25.81 6.26
N HIS A 91 17.95 25.17 5.48
CA HIS A 91 16.50 25.29 5.65
C HIS A 91 16.03 24.80 7.02
N ARG A 92 16.60 23.70 7.52
CA ARG A 92 16.32 23.19 8.87
C ARG A 92 16.82 24.16 9.96
N PHE A 93 17.97 24.78 9.78
CA PHE A 93 18.47 25.82 10.69
C PHE A 93 17.49 27.01 10.75
N LEU A 94 17.02 27.51 9.59
CA LEU A 94 15.99 28.54 9.51
C LEU A 94 14.73 28.14 10.30
N ARG A 95 14.18 26.96 10.02
CA ARG A 95 12.97 26.50 10.70
C ARG A 95 13.11 26.44 12.23
N LEU A 96 14.24 25.90 12.72
CA LEU A 96 14.48 25.74 14.15
C LEU A 96 14.68 27.07 14.88
N GLY A 97 15.30 28.06 14.25
CA GLY A 97 15.49 29.36 14.88
C GLY A 97 14.21 30.21 14.90
N ASP A 98 13.33 30.05 13.90
CA ASP A 98 11.97 30.62 13.94
C ASP A 98 11.17 30.04 15.11
N GLU A 99 11.15 28.71 15.25
CA GLU A 99 10.47 28.02 16.35
C GLU A 99 10.99 28.48 17.72
N ARG A 100 12.31 28.68 17.84
CA ARG A 100 12.97 29.11 19.08
C ARG A 100 12.98 30.62 19.26
N ARG A 101 12.48 31.39 18.28
CA ARG A 101 12.60 32.86 18.17
C ARG A 101 14.00 33.38 18.49
N SER A 102 15.02 32.59 18.15
CA SER A 102 16.42 32.89 18.44
C SER A 102 17.35 32.15 17.50
N TRP A 103 18.37 32.86 17.05
CA TRP A 103 19.27 32.42 15.98
C TRP A 103 20.71 32.18 16.44
N GLY A 104 20.98 32.31 17.76
CA GLY A 104 22.31 32.13 18.33
C GLY A 104 23.27 33.31 18.16
N PHE A 105 22.81 34.43 17.59
CA PHE A 105 23.55 35.69 17.55
C PHE A 105 23.04 36.61 18.67
N ALA A 106 23.95 37.22 19.44
CA ALA A 106 23.59 38.32 20.33
C ALA A 106 23.28 39.56 19.48
N PRO A 107 22.24 40.35 19.79
CA PRO A 107 22.05 41.63 19.12
C PRO A 107 23.24 42.54 19.42
N GLU A 108 23.93 43.02 18.39
CA GLU A 108 24.93 44.08 18.50
C GLU A 108 24.21 45.35 19.00
N ILE A 109 24.46 45.73 20.25
CA ILE A 109 24.05 47.03 20.79
C ILE A 109 25.04 48.06 20.24
N GLY A 110 24.76 48.58 19.06
CA GLY A 110 25.50 49.73 18.52
C GLY A 110 25.35 50.96 19.43
N PRO A 111 26.36 51.86 19.47
CA PRO A 111 26.31 53.02 20.36
C PRO A 111 25.09 53.89 20.06
N ALA A 112 24.34 54.23 21.12
CA ALA A 112 23.19 55.13 21.01
C ALA A 112 23.65 56.49 20.45
N ARG A 113 23.10 56.89 19.30
CA ARG A 113 23.29 58.25 18.77
C ARG A 113 22.54 59.21 19.69
N SER A 114 23.26 60.00 20.49
CA SER A 114 22.66 61.05 21.32
C SER A 114 21.88 62.04 20.46
N PRO A 115 20.68 62.50 20.88
CA PRO A 115 19.95 63.54 20.16
C PRO A 115 20.69 64.87 20.30
N ALA A 116 20.79 65.62 19.20
CA ALA A 116 21.32 66.97 19.20
C ALA A 116 20.40 67.90 20.00
N VAL A 117 20.95 68.60 20.99
CA VAL A 117 20.31 69.72 21.68
C VAL A 117 20.52 70.99 20.86
N SER A 118 19.46 71.77 20.71
CA SER A 118 19.41 73.03 19.96
C SER A 118 20.16 74.18 20.62
#